data_AF-I7LGG0-F1
#
_entry.id   AF-I7LGG0-F1
#
_cell.length_a   1.000
_cell.length_b   1.000
_cell.length_c   1.000
_cell.angle_alpha   90.00
_cell.angle_beta   90.00
_cell.angle_gamma   90.00
#
_symmetry.space_group_name_H-M   'P 1'
#
loop_
_entity.id
_entity.type
_entity.pdbx_description
1 polymer ?
#
loop_
_entity_poly.entity_id
_entity_poly.type
_entity_poly.pdbx_seq_one_letter_code
_entity_poly.pdbx_strand_id
1 'polypeptide(L)'
;MKVIIILDQIQAGLGGKERADTPYGGKKIAMGIAENVEKLLIKNDSEIIGTFYCGTQYYQDHRTEVLNKFTKMAEKMQADVVIAGPTFDYPEFAQMSGEIAEYFRMNSDIPIVSAMAQEKNQDVIDRYKDDNLILKMPKKGGAGLADSLENLVVGCELLAGHADMTKFKADFCY
;
A
#
# COMPACT_ATOMS: atom_id res chain seq x y z
N MET A 1 11.01 1.04 12.32
CA MET A 1 9.53 1.02 12.34
C MET A 1 9.00 -0.31 11.85
N LYS A 2 7.85 -0.74 12.36
CA LYS A 2 7.11 -1.94 11.97
C LYS A 2 6.12 -1.61 10.86
N VAL A 3 6.37 -2.16 9.67
CA VAL A 3 5.57 -1.88 8.47
C VAL A 3 4.69 -3.07 8.15
N ILE A 4 3.42 -2.80 7.83
CA ILE A 4 2.56 -3.76 7.12
C ILE A 4 2.38 -3.29 5.69
N ILE A 5 2.42 -4.22 4.75
CA ILE A 5 2.13 -3.95 3.34
C ILE A 5 0.95 -4.80 2.88
N ILE A 6 0.00 -4.16 2.20
CA ILE A 6 -1.20 -4.77 1.66
C ILE A 6 -1.12 -4.74 0.14
N LEU A 7 -1.21 -5.94 -0.47
CA LEU A 7 -1.03 -6.17 -1.89
C LEU A 7 -2.26 -6.84 -2.52
N ASP A 8 -2.43 -6.68 -3.83
CA ASP A 8 -3.30 -7.60 -4.57
C ASP A 8 -2.59 -8.94 -4.84
N GLN A 9 -3.28 -9.86 -5.51
CA GLN A 9 -2.70 -11.15 -5.87
C GLN A 9 -1.48 -11.04 -6.80
N ILE A 10 -1.43 -10.03 -7.67
CA ILE A 10 -0.38 -9.86 -8.68
C ILE A 10 0.90 -9.39 -7.99
N GLN A 11 0.80 -8.33 -7.20
CA GLN A 11 1.92 -7.77 -6.47
C GLN A 11 2.41 -8.70 -5.36
N ALA A 12 1.53 -9.51 -4.79
CA ALA A 12 1.91 -10.56 -3.85
C ALA A 12 2.58 -11.78 -4.53
N GLY A 13 2.57 -11.87 -5.86
CA GLY A 13 3.16 -13.00 -6.60
C GLY A 13 2.33 -14.28 -6.54
N LEU A 14 1.02 -14.17 -6.31
CA LEU A 14 0.09 -15.30 -6.14
C LEU A 14 -0.67 -15.68 -7.43
N GLY A 15 -0.49 -14.90 -8.50
CA GLY A 15 -1.06 -15.15 -9.81
C GLY A 15 -1.44 -13.86 -10.53
N GLY A 16 -1.89 -13.99 -11.78
CA GLY A 16 -2.35 -12.87 -12.60
C GLY A 16 -3.81 -12.50 -12.36
N LYS A 17 -4.46 -12.01 -13.42
CA LYS A 17 -5.89 -11.66 -13.40
C LYS A 17 -6.79 -12.87 -13.20
N GLU A 18 -6.35 -14.06 -13.61
CA GLU A 18 -7.03 -15.33 -13.43
C GLU A 18 -7.16 -15.77 -11.96
N ARG A 19 -6.42 -15.11 -11.06
CA ARG A 19 -6.45 -15.35 -9.61
C ARG A 19 -7.03 -14.17 -8.83
N ALA A 20 -7.83 -13.32 -9.49
CA ALA A 20 -8.51 -12.20 -8.83
C ALA A 20 -9.48 -12.65 -7.71
N ASP A 21 -9.84 -13.92 -7.68
CA ASP A 21 -10.62 -14.59 -6.62
C ASP A 21 -9.78 -15.00 -5.39
N THR A 22 -8.48 -14.70 -5.37
CA THR A 22 -7.57 -15.07 -4.28
C THR A 22 -8.14 -14.61 -2.93
N PRO A 23 -8.42 -15.54 -1.98
CA PRO A 23 -8.96 -15.17 -0.69
C PRO A 23 -8.02 -14.26 0.10
N TYR A 24 -8.59 -13.55 1.08
CA TYR A 24 -7.81 -12.84 2.09
C TYR A 24 -6.77 -13.77 2.73
N GLY A 25 -5.53 -13.31 2.79
CA GLY A 25 -4.42 -14.02 3.40
C GLY A 25 -3.33 -13.08 3.88
N GLY A 26 -2.33 -13.65 4.54
CA GLY A 26 -1.15 -12.91 4.96
C GLY A 26 -0.03 -13.80 5.45
N LYS A 27 1.19 -13.27 5.40
CA LYS A 27 2.42 -13.91 5.84
C LYS A 27 3.23 -12.92 6.69
N LYS A 28 3.88 -13.40 7.76
CA LYS A 28 4.79 -12.61 8.60
C LYS A 28 6.19 -12.50 8.00
N ILE A 29 6.24 -12.26 6.69
CA ILE A 29 7.46 -12.05 5.89
C ILE A 29 7.12 -11.08 4.77
N ALA A 30 8.14 -10.45 4.18
CA ALA A 30 7.99 -9.83 2.87
C ALA A 30 7.72 -10.90 1.80
N MET A 31 6.84 -10.61 0.85
CA MET A 31 6.62 -11.44 -0.33
C MET A 31 6.22 -10.59 -1.55
N GLY A 32 6.60 -11.04 -2.73
CA GLY A 32 6.31 -10.32 -3.97
C GLY A 32 7.02 -8.98 -4.00
N ILE A 33 6.33 -7.90 -4.39
CA ILE A 33 6.94 -6.56 -4.46
C ILE A 33 7.39 -6.04 -3.08
N ALA A 34 6.85 -6.57 -1.99
CA ALA A 34 7.27 -6.22 -0.63
C ALA A 34 8.75 -6.54 -0.36
N GLU A 35 9.33 -7.55 -1.02
CA GLU A 35 10.75 -7.89 -0.87
C GLU A 35 11.68 -6.73 -1.30
N ASN A 36 11.22 -5.91 -2.25
CA ASN A 36 11.97 -4.74 -2.69
C ASN A 36 11.89 -3.60 -1.67
N VAL A 37 10.74 -3.44 -1.01
CA VAL A 37 10.55 -2.47 0.07
C VAL A 37 11.37 -2.88 1.30
N GLU A 38 11.36 -4.17 1.66
CA GLU A 38 12.09 -4.72 2.81
C GLU A 38 13.60 -4.45 2.72
N LYS A 39 14.20 -4.63 1.54
CA LYS A 39 15.63 -4.34 1.30
C LYS A 39 16.01 -2.89 1.61
N LEU A 40 15.07 -1.95 1.46
CA LEU A 40 15.26 -0.55 1.77
C LEU A 40 15.04 -0.27 3.26
N LEU A 41 14.03 -0.89 3.86
CA LEU A 41 13.71 -0.75 5.29
C LEU A 41 14.81 -1.28 6.22
N ILE A 42 15.46 -2.40 5.87
CA ILE A 42 16.54 -3.00 6.68
C ILE A 42 17.69 -2.02 6.90
N LYS A 43 17.95 -1.10 5.96
CA LYS A 43 19.00 -0.08 6.10
C LYS A 43 18.73 0.91 7.23
N ASN A 44 17.47 1.03 7.66
CA ASN A 44 16.97 2.02 8.62
C ASN A 44 16.38 1.35 9.88
N ASP A 45 16.88 0.18 10.26
CA ASP A 45 16.41 -0.61 11.43
C ASP A 45 14.88 -0.76 11.48
N SER A 46 14.31 -0.98 10.29
CA SER A 46 12.88 -1.11 10.06
C SER A 46 12.58 -2.43 9.36
N GLU A 47 11.38 -2.97 9.58
CA GLU A 47 11.02 -4.31 9.12
C GLU A 47 9.59 -4.38 8.59
N ILE A 48 9.36 -5.29 7.63
CA ILE A 48 8.01 -5.70 7.24
C ILE A 48 7.55 -6.80 8.20
N ILE A 49 6.66 -6.46 9.13
CA ILE A 49 6.13 -7.43 10.09
C ILE A 49 5.01 -8.28 9.51
N GLY A 50 4.44 -7.86 8.37
CA GLY A 50 3.40 -8.62 7.68
C GLY A 50 3.13 -8.12 6.26
N THR A 51 3.04 -9.08 5.32
CA THR A 51 2.46 -8.86 4.01
C THR A 51 1.08 -9.49 3.99
N PHE A 52 0.04 -8.68 3.81
CA PHE A 52 -1.34 -9.13 3.65
C PHE A 52 -1.80 -8.93 2.22
N TYR A 53 -2.76 -9.75 1.78
CA TYR A 53 -3.22 -9.70 0.41
C TYR A 53 -4.64 -10.25 0.27
N CYS A 54 -5.28 -9.86 -0.84
CA CYS A 54 -6.43 -10.55 -1.41
C CYS A 54 -6.49 -10.25 -2.91
N GLY A 55 -7.19 -11.08 -3.66
CA GLY A 55 -7.50 -10.80 -5.04
C GLY A 55 -8.52 -9.68 -5.18
N THR A 56 -8.45 -8.91 -6.27
CA THR A 56 -9.34 -7.76 -6.48
C THR A 56 -10.81 -8.14 -6.63
N GLN A 57 -11.13 -9.29 -7.23
CA GLN A 57 -12.52 -9.79 -7.31
C GLN A 57 -13.00 -10.24 -5.93
N TYR A 58 -12.18 -11.00 -5.19
CA TYR A 58 -12.52 -11.40 -3.81
C TYR A 58 -12.77 -10.19 -2.91
N TYR A 59 -11.98 -9.13 -3.06
CA TYR A 59 -12.20 -7.88 -2.36
C TYR A 59 -13.57 -7.27 -2.68
N GLN A 60 -13.97 -7.21 -3.95
CA GLN A 60 -15.30 -6.68 -4.31
C GLN A 60 -16.43 -7.49 -3.69
N ASP A 61 -16.32 -8.82 -3.69
CA ASP A 61 -17.34 -9.71 -3.16
C ASP A 61 -17.42 -9.70 -1.62
N HIS A 62 -16.33 -9.35 -0.93
CA HIS A 62 -16.19 -9.41 0.54
C HIS A 62 -15.71 -8.10 1.17
N ARG A 63 -15.98 -6.96 0.52
CA ARG A 63 -15.36 -5.66 0.80
C ARG A 63 -15.31 -5.28 2.28
N THR A 64 -16.46 -5.25 2.95
CA THR A 64 -16.56 -4.86 4.37
C THR A 64 -15.78 -5.80 5.28
N GLU A 65 -15.79 -7.10 5.01
CA GLU A 65 -15.06 -8.09 5.79
C GLU A 65 -13.54 -7.90 5.63
N VAL A 66 -13.09 -7.73 4.39
CA VAL A 66 -11.66 -7.58 4.07
C VAL A 66 -11.09 -6.29 4.66
N LEU A 67 -11.80 -5.16 4.51
CA LEU A 67 -11.41 -3.88 5.12
C LEU A 67 -11.22 -4.01 6.63
N ASN A 68 -12.20 -4.60 7.32
CA ASN A 68 -12.11 -4.85 8.76
C ASN A 68 -10.93 -5.75 9.14
N LYS A 69 -10.69 -6.81 8.37
CA LYS A 69 -9.58 -7.74 8.63
C LYS A 69 -8.23 -7.06 8.50
N PHE A 70 -7.98 -6.31 7.41
CA PHE A 70 -6.72 -5.57 7.25
C PHE A 70 -6.48 -4.60 8.41
N THR A 71 -7.47 -3.76 8.74
CA THR A 71 -7.34 -2.77 9.81
C THR A 71 -7.11 -3.41 11.18
N LYS A 72 -7.94 -4.39 11.57
CA LYS A 72 -7.80 -5.05 12.87
C LYS A 72 -6.51 -5.83 12.99
N MET A 73 -5.97 -6.35 11.89
CA MET A 73 -4.69 -7.06 11.93
C MET A 73 -3.52 -6.10 12.05
N ALA A 74 -3.57 -4.94 11.41
CA ALA A 74 -2.57 -3.90 11.62
C ALA A 74 -2.52 -3.41 13.07
N GLU A 75 -3.68 -3.16 13.68
CA GLU A 75 -3.80 -2.79 15.10
C GLU A 75 -3.26 -3.88 16.02
N LYS A 76 -3.69 -5.13 15.81
CA LYS A 76 -3.27 -6.27 16.63
C LYS A 76 -1.76 -6.49 16.56
N MET A 77 -1.16 -6.25 15.40
CA MET A 77 0.28 -6.40 15.18
C MET A 77 1.06 -5.15 15.58
N GLN A 78 0.38 -4.09 16.03
CA GLN A 78 0.96 -2.81 16.42
C GLN A 78 1.88 -2.26 15.34
N ALA A 79 1.39 -2.24 14.09
CA ALA A 79 2.12 -1.60 13.00
C ALA A 79 2.24 -0.09 13.24
N ASP A 80 3.41 0.46 12.94
CA ASP A 80 3.64 1.90 13.02
C ASP A 80 3.10 2.61 11.77
N VAL A 81 3.04 1.91 10.63
CA VAL A 81 2.55 2.43 9.36
C VAL A 81 2.11 1.30 8.44
N VAL A 82 1.11 1.57 7.59
CA VAL A 82 0.62 0.65 6.56
C VAL A 82 0.90 1.21 5.16
N ILE A 83 1.29 0.33 4.26
CA ILE A 83 1.40 0.59 2.82
C ILE A 83 0.27 -0.17 2.10
N ALA A 84 -0.54 0.52 1.31
CA ALA A 84 -1.51 -0.08 0.39
C ALA A 84 -1.03 0.08 -1.06
N GLY A 85 -0.29 -0.91 -1.56
CA GLY A 85 0.41 -0.82 -2.84
C GLY A 85 1.86 -1.29 -2.75
N PRO A 86 2.70 -1.03 -3.77
CA PRO A 86 2.44 -0.20 -4.95
C PRO A 86 1.48 -0.84 -5.95
N THR A 87 0.52 -0.08 -6.47
CA THR A 87 -0.52 -0.58 -7.37
C THR A 87 -0.13 -0.56 -8.84
N PHE A 88 1.01 0.07 -9.19
CA PHE A 88 1.39 0.37 -10.57
C PHE A 88 0.20 1.00 -11.33
N ASP A 89 0.03 0.67 -12.62
CA ASP A 89 -1.09 1.10 -13.47
C ASP A 89 -2.22 0.06 -13.52
N TYR A 90 -2.49 -0.65 -12.41
CA TYR A 90 -3.62 -1.58 -12.29
C TYR A 90 -4.84 -0.89 -11.64
N PRO A 91 -5.91 -0.58 -12.40
CA PRO A 91 -7.05 0.19 -11.90
C PRO A 91 -7.82 -0.50 -10.78
N GLU A 92 -8.02 -1.81 -10.87
CA GLU A 92 -8.79 -2.57 -9.89
C GLU A 92 -8.09 -2.59 -8.53
N PHE A 93 -6.75 -2.68 -8.52
CA PHE A 93 -5.97 -2.59 -7.29
C PHE A 93 -5.81 -1.14 -6.81
N ALA A 94 -5.68 -0.16 -7.72
CA ALA A 94 -5.69 1.25 -7.33
C ALA A 94 -6.97 1.63 -6.57
N GLN A 95 -8.14 1.22 -7.09
CA GLN A 95 -9.42 1.44 -6.40
C GLN A 95 -9.45 0.76 -5.04
N MET A 96 -9.05 -0.51 -4.94
CA MET A 96 -8.95 -1.22 -3.68
C MET A 96 -8.01 -0.53 -2.68
N SER A 97 -6.85 -0.06 -3.13
CA SER A 97 -5.86 0.66 -2.32
C SER A 97 -6.43 1.98 -1.76
N GLY A 98 -7.11 2.77 -2.61
CA GLY A 98 -7.77 4.00 -2.18
C GLY A 98 -8.85 3.77 -1.12
N GLU A 99 -9.66 2.72 -1.29
CA GLU A 99 -10.71 2.34 -0.32
C GLU A 99 -10.13 1.79 0.98
N ILE A 100 -9.02 1.04 0.93
CA ILE A 100 -8.29 0.60 2.13
C ILE A 100 -7.76 1.82 2.88
N ALA A 101 -7.11 2.77 2.19
CA ALA A 101 -6.57 3.98 2.81
C ALA A 101 -7.64 4.84 3.48
N GLU A 102 -8.76 5.05 2.79
CA GLU A 102 -9.92 5.76 3.35
C GLU A 102 -10.46 5.04 4.60
N TYR A 103 -10.61 3.72 4.54
CA TYR A 103 -11.12 2.95 5.68
C TYR A 103 -10.18 3.00 6.89
N PHE A 104 -8.88 2.88 6.69
CA PHE A 104 -7.87 3.03 7.75
C PHE A 104 -7.97 4.41 8.38
N ARG A 105 -7.95 5.48 7.57
CA ARG A 105 -8.05 6.87 8.05
C ARG A 105 -9.30 7.10 8.90
N MET A 106 -10.42 6.46 8.56
CA MET A 106 -11.69 6.62 9.27
C MET A 106 -11.83 5.75 10.53
N ASN A 107 -11.08 4.65 10.64
CA ASN A 107 -11.33 3.59 11.64
C ASN A 107 -10.10 3.18 12.46
N SER A 108 -8.94 3.80 12.24
CA SER A 108 -7.70 3.50 12.94
C SER A 108 -6.80 4.74 13.04
N ASP A 109 -5.99 4.78 14.10
CA ASP A 109 -4.97 5.82 14.26
C ASP A 109 -3.66 5.47 13.53
N ILE A 110 -3.55 4.27 12.96
CA ILE A 110 -2.35 3.85 12.23
C ILE A 110 -2.28 4.58 10.89
N PRO A 111 -1.21 5.35 10.62
CA PRO A 111 -1.07 6.05 9.36
C PRO A 111 -0.92 5.09 8.19
N ILE A 112 -1.42 5.50 7.04
CA ILE A 112 -1.41 4.70 5.81
C ILE A 112 -0.97 5.53 4.61
N VAL A 113 -0.21 4.91 3.71
CA VAL A 113 0.17 5.48 2.42
C VAL A 113 -0.25 4.56 1.28
N SER A 114 -0.88 5.14 0.26
CA SER A 114 -1.09 4.47 -1.02
C SER A 114 0.03 4.82 -1.98
N ALA A 115 0.38 3.91 -2.89
CA ALA A 115 1.40 4.17 -3.90
C ALA A 115 0.88 3.75 -5.27
N MET A 116 0.62 4.71 -6.15
CA MET A 116 -0.13 4.51 -7.40
C MET A 116 0.58 5.15 -8.60
N ALA A 117 0.45 4.53 -9.77
CA ALA A 117 0.86 5.15 -11.02
C ALA A 117 -0.31 5.90 -11.67
N GLN A 118 -0.05 7.06 -12.27
CA GLN A 118 -1.10 7.94 -12.79
C GLN A 118 -1.84 7.34 -14.00
N GLU A 119 -1.13 6.60 -14.85
CA GLU A 119 -1.51 6.34 -16.24
C GLU A 119 -2.95 5.83 -16.43
N LYS A 120 -3.33 4.77 -15.73
CA LYS A 120 -4.69 4.20 -15.80
C LYS A 120 -5.52 4.48 -14.56
N ASN A 121 -4.96 5.19 -13.58
CA ASN A 121 -5.58 5.36 -12.27
C ASN A 121 -5.95 6.82 -11.97
N GLN A 122 -5.91 7.71 -12.97
CA GLN A 122 -6.20 9.14 -12.80
C GLN A 122 -7.51 9.38 -12.04
N ASP A 123 -8.59 8.70 -12.43
CA ASP A 123 -9.90 8.86 -11.77
C ASP A 123 -9.88 8.44 -10.30
N VAL A 124 -9.12 7.39 -9.97
CA VAL A 124 -8.95 6.92 -8.58
C VAL A 124 -8.10 7.92 -7.79
N ILE A 125 -7.02 8.41 -8.39
CA ILE A 125 -6.15 9.40 -7.76
C ILE A 125 -6.93 10.67 -7.46
N ASP A 126 -7.67 11.21 -8.43
CA ASP A 126 -8.47 12.42 -8.24
C ASP A 126 -9.56 12.25 -7.19
N ARG A 127 -10.11 11.03 -7.05
CA ARG A 127 -11.11 10.72 -6.02
C ARG A 127 -10.54 10.75 -4.59
N TYR A 128 -9.28 10.34 -4.40
CA TYR A 128 -8.75 10.06 -3.06
C TYR A 128 -7.61 10.98 -2.61
N LYS A 129 -6.92 11.69 -3.50
CA LYS A 129 -5.69 12.45 -3.18
C LYS A 129 -5.88 13.58 -2.17
N ASP A 130 -7.07 14.15 -2.08
CA ASP A 130 -7.34 15.27 -1.15
C ASP A 130 -7.40 14.80 0.31
N ASP A 131 -7.85 13.57 0.55
CA ASP A 131 -8.03 12.98 1.88
C ASP A 131 -6.94 11.94 2.24
N ASN A 132 -6.38 11.26 1.24
CA ASN A 132 -5.43 10.16 1.41
C ASN A 132 -4.05 10.53 0.86
N LEU A 133 -3.00 10.09 1.54
CA LEU A 133 -1.63 10.22 1.02
C LEU A 133 -1.41 9.22 -0.13
N ILE A 134 -1.29 9.73 -1.36
CA ILE A 134 -1.00 8.91 -2.55
C ILE A 134 0.37 9.30 -3.11
N LEU A 135 1.33 8.41 -2.96
CA LEU A 135 2.68 8.56 -3.48
C LEU A 135 2.76 8.15 -4.96
N LYS A 136 3.49 8.95 -5.75
CA LYS A 136 3.71 8.72 -7.18
C LYS A 136 4.57 7.47 -7.39
N MET A 137 4.07 6.54 -8.20
CA MET A 137 4.81 5.36 -8.65
C MET A 137 4.86 5.31 -10.18
N PRO A 138 5.86 4.67 -10.79
CA PRO A 138 5.82 4.40 -12.22
C PRO A 138 4.79 3.31 -12.54
N LYS A 139 4.26 3.31 -13.77
CA LYS A 139 3.51 2.17 -14.31
C LYS A 139 4.34 0.89 -14.29
N LYS A 140 3.68 -0.26 -14.49
CA LYS A 140 4.37 -1.54 -14.62
C LYS A 140 5.44 -1.49 -15.72
N GLY A 141 6.67 -1.82 -15.37
CA GLY A 141 7.82 -1.80 -16.29
C GLY A 141 8.32 -0.40 -16.66
N GLY A 142 7.80 0.66 -16.02
CA GLY A 142 8.34 2.02 -16.15
C GLY A 142 9.69 2.19 -15.44
N ALA A 143 10.43 3.22 -15.82
CA ALA A 143 11.67 3.61 -15.16
C ALA A 143 11.38 4.34 -13.83
N GLY A 144 12.36 4.39 -12.92
CA GLY A 144 12.26 5.13 -11.66
C GLY A 144 11.59 4.37 -10.50
N LEU A 145 11.42 3.05 -10.62
CA LEU A 145 10.84 2.24 -9.53
C LEU A 145 11.71 2.26 -8.27
N ALA A 146 13.03 2.18 -8.40
CA ALA A 146 13.95 2.22 -7.27
C ALA A 146 13.77 3.52 -6.46
N ASP A 147 13.88 4.66 -7.13
CA ASP A 147 13.70 5.99 -6.51
C ASP A 147 12.31 6.13 -5.86
N SER A 148 11.26 5.64 -6.52
CA SER A 148 9.90 5.71 -5.98
C SER A 148 9.72 4.83 -4.73
N LEU A 149 10.37 3.66 -4.68
CA LEU A 149 10.37 2.81 -3.48
C LEU A 149 11.20 3.42 -2.34
N GLU A 150 12.29 4.12 -2.65
CA GLU A 150 13.05 4.89 -1.65
C GLU A 150 12.20 6.01 -1.07
N ASN A 151 11.52 6.79 -1.93
CA ASN A 151 10.57 7.81 -1.50
C ASN A 151 9.43 7.22 -0.67
N LEU A 152 8.93 6.03 -1.03
CA LEU A 152 7.91 5.32 -0.25
C LEU A 152 8.37 5.02 1.17
N VAL A 153 9.61 4.55 1.34
CA VAL A 153 10.18 4.30 2.68
C VAL A 153 10.33 5.59 3.46
N VAL A 154 10.85 6.66 2.84
CA VAL A 154 10.95 7.99 3.49
C VAL A 154 9.57 8.50 3.92
N GLY A 155 8.55 8.35 3.07
CA GLY A 155 7.18 8.73 3.40
C GLY A 155 6.62 7.95 4.58
N CYS A 156 6.93 6.65 4.68
CA CYS A 156 6.56 5.81 5.81
C CYS A 156 7.23 6.27 7.11
N GLU A 157 8.51 6.64 7.06
CA GLU A 157 9.24 7.15 8.23
C GLU A 157 8.65 8.46 8.75
N LEU A 158 8.34 9.39 7.84
CA LEU A 158 7.70 10.66 8.19
C LEU A 158 6.31 10.44 8.80
N LEU A 159 5.52 9.51 8.26
CA LEU A 159 4.22 9.13 8.80
C LEU A 159 4.33 8.52 10.20
N ALA A 160 5.17 7.50 10.37
CA ALA A 160 5.37 6.85 11.67
C ALA A 160 5.89 7.83 12.73
N GLY A 161 6.77 8.75 12.33
CA GLY A 161 7.31 9.80 13.19
C GLY A 161 6.38 11.00 13.42
N HIS A 162 5.20 11.02 12.80
CA HIS A 162 4.26 12.17 12.85
C HIS A 162 4.93 13.51 12.47
N ALA A 163 5.85 13.45 11.50
CA ALA A 163 6.64 14.60 11.07
C ALA A 163 5.87 15.51 10.09
N ASP A 164 6.37 16.73 9.88
CA ASP A 164 5.85 17.61 8.82
C ASP A 164 6.13 17.01 7.44
N MET A 165 5.05 16.78 6.68
CA MET A 165 5.09 16.19 5.34
C MET A 165 4.86 17.20 4.22
N THR A 166 4.76 18.51 4.51
CA THR A 166 4.34 19.52 3.52
C THR A 166 5.22 19.49 2.26
N LYS A 167 6.54 19.52 2.43
CA LYS A 167 7.48 19.45 1.30
C LYS A 167 7.45 18.08 0.62
N PHE A 168 7.43 17.01 1.41
CA PHE A 168 7.41 15.65 0.88
C PHE A 168 6.19 15.39 -0.02
N LYS A 169 5.01 15.84 0.41
CA LYS A 169 3.77 15.76 -0.37
C LYS A 169 3.89 16.53 -1.69
N ALA A 170 4.39 17.77 -1.65
CA ALA A 170 4.56 18.58 -2.84
C ALA A 170 5.49 17.93 -3.88
N ASP A 171 6.58 17.32 -3.42
CA ASP A 171 7.59 16.73 -4.31
C ASP A 171 7.15 15.35 -4.84
N PHE A 172 6.55 14.50 -4.01
CA PHE A 172 6.42 13.05 -4.29
C PHE A 172 4.98 12.51 -4.31
N CYS A 173 3.97 13.30 -3.93
CA CYS A 173 2.57 12.86 -3.91
C CYS A 173 1.73 13.59 -4.97
N TYR A 174 0.55 13.04 -5.24
CA TYR A 174 -0.50 13.68 -6.05
C TYR A 174 -1.31 14.70 -5.27
#